data_AF-A0A1H6EPF8-F1
#
_entry.id   AF-A0A1H6EPF8-F1
#
_cell.length_a   1.000
_cell.length_b   1.000
_cell.length_c   1.000
_cell.angle_alpha   90.00
_cell.angle_beta   90.00
_cell.angle_gamma   90.00
#
_symmetry.space_group_name_H-M   'P 1'
#
loop_
_entity.id
_entity.type
_entity.pdbx_description
1 polymer ?
#
loop_
_entity_poly.entity_id
_entity_poly.type
_entity_poly.pdbx_seq_one_letter_code
_entity_poly.pdbx_strand_id
1 'polypeptide(L)'
;MDSQELSEWAAFEMIEGPIGQRRDDILTAMQISAVVNANRDRKQPYPFSDFVPKWDRTQPTPEELFRKLAGINATLGGSTQ
;
A
#
# COMPACT_ATOMS: atom_id res chain seq x y z
N MET A 1 -15.89 18.78 5.48
CA MET A 1 -15.37 18.27 4.21
C MET A 1 -16.57 17.94 3.36
N ASP A 2 -16.75 18.66 2.26
CA ASP A 2 -17.94 18.57 1.39
C ASP A 2 -17.75 17.50 0.30
N SER A 3 -18.84 16.95 -0.25
CA SER A 3 -18.78 15.90 -1.29
C SER A 3 -18.13 16.40 -2.58
N GLN A 4 -18.28 17.69 -2.89
CA GLN A 4 -17.63 18.33 -4.02
C GLN A 4 -16.12 18.41 -3.81
N GLU A 5 -15.70 18.86 -2.62
CA GLU A 5 -14.30 18.93 -2.22
C GLU A 5 -13.61 17.55 -2.31
N LEU A 6 -14.28 16.48 -1.83
CA LEU A 6 -13.78 15.10 -1.98
C LEU A 6 -13.61 14.68 -3.45
N SER A 7 -14.53 15.08 -4.32
CA SER A 7 -14.48 14.76 -5.75
C SER A 7 -13.34 15.50 -6.45
N GLU A 8 -13.10 16.76 -6.07
CA GLU A 8 -12.00 17.58 -6.57
C GLU A 8 -10.64 17.00 -6.16
N TRP A 9 -10.50 16.54 -4.92
CA TRP A 9 -9.31 15.82 -4.46
C TRP A 9 -9.10 14.49 -5.20
N ALA A 10 -10.16 13.73 -5.49
CA ALA A 10 -10.05 12.50 -6.26
C ALA A 10 -9.61 12.75 -7.71
N ALA A 11 -10.12 13.81 -8.35
CA ALA A 11 -9.71 14.21 -9.69
C ALA A 11 -8.26 14.71 -9.72
N PHE A 12 -7.87 15.50 -8.71
CA PHE A 12 -6.49 15.95 -8.53
C PHE A 12 -5.54 14.75 -8.37
N GLU A 13 -5.86 13.78 -7.51
CA GLU A 13 -5.06 12.56 -7.32
C GLU A 13 -4.97 11.70 -8.59
N MET A 14 -5.99 11.74 -9.46
CA MET A 14 -5.94 11.00 -10.73
C MET A 14 -4.98 11.64 -11.75
N ILE A 15 -4.77 12.96 -11.68
CA ILE A 15 -3.94 13.73 -12.60
C ILE A 15 -2.52 13.88 -12.07
N GLU A 16 -2.41 14.27 -10.80
CA GLU A 16 -1.18 14.66 -10.13
C GLU A 16 -0.66 13.55 -9.19
N GLY A 17 -1.46 12.52 -8.93
CA GLY A 17 -1.13 11.48 -7.97
C GLY A 17 -0.18 10.39 -8.50
N PRO A 18 0.54 9.70 -7.59
CA PRO A 18 0.51 9.89 -6.13
C PRO A 18 1.18 11.19 -5.69
N ILE A 19 0.77 11.78 -4.56
CA ILE A 19 1.51 12.91 -3.94
C ILE A 19 2.95 12.45 -3.62
N GLY A 20 3.91 12.78 -4.50
CA GLY A 20 5.30 12.31 -4.47
C GLY A 20 5.71 11.65 -5.80
N GLN A 21 7.01 11.36 -6.05
CA GLN A 21 7.31 10.58 -7.25
C GLN A 21 6.82 9.14 -7.06
N ARG A 22 6.22 8.56 -8.12
CA ARG A 22 5.72 7.18 -8.16
C ARG A 22 6.74 6.10 -7.74
N ARG A 23 8.02 6.44 -7.59
CA ARG A 23 9.10 5.52 -7.21
C ARG A 23 10.00 6.04 -6.08
N ASP A 24 9.58 7.05 -5.32
CA ASP A 24 10.40 7.54 -4.20
C ASP A 24 10.67 6.46 -3.15
N ASP A 25 9.76 5.49 -3.00
CA ASP A 25 9.98 4.31 -2.16
C ASP A 25 11.17 3.46 -2.64
N ILE A 26 11.31 3.28 -3.95
CA ILE A 26 12.40 2.51 -4.56
C ILE A 26 13.72 3.27 -4.43
N LEU A 27 13.70 4.59 -4.65
CA LEU A 27 14.86 5.45 -4.47
C LEU A 27 15.34 5.42 -3.02
N THR A 28 14.40 5.58 -2.08
CA THR A 28 14.65 5.52 -0.64
C THR A 28 15.19 4.15 -0.23
N ALA A 29 14.57 3.06 -0.71
CA ALA A 29 15.05 1.69 -0.47
C ALA A 29 16.49 1.49 -0.96
N MET A 30 16.84 2.08 -2.11
CA MET A 30 18.19 1.98 -2.69
C MET A 30 19.22 2.71 -1.82
N GLN A 31 18.89 3.92 -1.39
CA GLN A 31 19.75 4.72 -0.50
C GLN A 31 19.95 4.02 0.85
N ILE A 32 18.88 3.52 1.47
CA ILE A 32 18.97 2.79 2.75
C ILE A 32 19.78 1.51 2.59
N SER A 33 19.53 0.72 1.53
CA SER A 33 20.30 -0.50 1.26
C SER A 33 21.80 -0.21 1.13
N ALA A 34 22.16 0.87 0.43
CA ALA A 34 23.56 1.29 0.31
C ALA A 34 24.18 1.67 1.66
N VAL A 35 23.48 2.48 2.47
CA VAL A 35 23.95 2.92 3.79
C VAL A 35 24.10 1.72 4.75
N VAL A 36 23.11 0.84 4.83
CA VAL A 36 23.14 -0.31 5.72
C VAL A 36 24.23 -1.30 5.30
N ASN A 37 24.35 -1.59 4.00
CA ASN A 37 25.39 -2.49 3.51
C ASN A 37 26.80 -1.88 3.58
N ALA A 38 26.96 -0.55 3.55
CA ALA A 38 28.24 0.09 3.77
C ALA A 38 28.71 0.00 5.24
N ASN A 39 27.77 -0.04 6.19
CA ASN A 39 28.05 -0.08 7.63
C ASN A 39 27.90 -1.47 8.27
N ARG A 40 27.65 -2.53 7.49
CA ARG A 40 27.52 -3.88 8.03
C ARG A 40 28.88 -4.46 8.45
N ASP A 41 28.88 -5.33 9.45
CA ASP A 41 30.03 -6.17 9.79
C ASP A 41 30.36 -7.15 8.64
N ARG A 42 31.36 -8.03 8.79
CA ARG A 42 31.76 -9.06 7.80
C ARG A 42 30.70 -10.14 7.49
N LYS A 43 29.43 -9.86 7.74
CA LYS A 43 28.27 -10.68 7.42
C LYS A 43 27.86 -10.51 5.96
N GLN A 44 27.00 -11.41 5.52
CA GLN A 44 26.38 -11.33 4.20
C GLN A 44 25.63 -9.99 4.02
N PRO A 45 25.66 -9.39 2.82
CA PRO A 45 24.88 -8.19 2.53
C PRO A 45 23.38 -8.44 2.66
N TYR A 46 22.65 -7.42 3.11
CA TYR A 46 21.20 -7.41 3.07
C TYR A 46 20.73 -7.18 1.63
N PRO A 47 19.81 -8.00 1.10
CA PRO A 47 19.30 -7.83 -0.24
C PRO A 47 18.44 -6.55 -0.34
N PHE A 48 18.47 -5.90 -1.50
CA PHE A 48 17.69 -4.69 -1.77
C PHE A 48 16.18 -4.89 -1.50
N SER A 49 15.65 -6.08 -1.78
CA SER A 49 14.25 -6.44 -1.57
C SER A 49 13.76 -6.29 -0.14
N ASP A 50 14.66 -6.34 0.85
CA ASP A 50 14.30 -6.18 2.27
C ASP A 50 13.97 -4.72 2.63
N PHE A 51 14.41 -3.77 1.81
CA PHE A 51 14.21 -2.33 2.02
C PHE A 51 13.06 -1.76 1.19
N VAL A 52 12.49 -2.54 0.26
CA VAL A 52 11.36 -2.11 -0.57
C VAL A 52 10.06 -2.28 0.22
N PRO A 53 9.28 -1.20 0.41
CA PRO A 53 7.97 -1.31 1.03
C PRO A 53 7.06 -2.23 0.22
N LYS A 54 6.37 -3.14 0.91
CA LYS A 54 5.36 -4.03 0.30
C LYS A 54 4.01 -3.35 0.39
N TRP A 55 3.72 -2.53 -0.60
CA TRP A 55 2.39 -1.97 -0.81
C TRP A 55 1.48 -3.05 -1.38
N ASP A 56 0.21 -3.02 -0.97
CA ASP A 56 -0.80 -4.05 -1.20
C ASP A 56 -0.47 -5.40 -0.53
N ARG A 57 -1.07 -5.63 0.64
CA ARG A 57 -1.38 -7.00 1.03
C ARG A 57 -2.29 -7.53 -0.07
N THR A 58 -1.89 -8.65 -0.68
CA THR A 58 -2.59 -9.46 -1.69
C THR A 58 -4.03 -9.00 -1.92
N GLN A 59 -4.38 -8.62 -3.15
CA GLN A 59 -5.79 -8.37 -3.46
C GLN A 59 -6.60 -9.59 -2.99
N PRO A 60 -7.52 -9.42 -2.02
CA PRO A 60 -8.28 -10.53 -1.50
C PRO A 60 -9.05 -11.18 -2.64
N THR A 61 -9.12 -12.51 -2.64
CA THR A 61 -9.87 -13.21 -3.68
C THR A 61 -11.34 -12.81 -3.63
N PRO A 62 -12.12 -12.96 -4.71
CA PRO A 62 -13.55 -12.70 -4.69
C PRO A 62 -14.28 -13.41 -3.53
N GLU A 63 -13.85 -14.62 -3.17
CA GLU A 63 -14.40 -15.40 -2.05
C GLU A 63 -14.05 -14.82 -0.67
N GLU A 64 -12.87 -14.21 -0.53
CA GLU A 64 -12.46 -13.52 0.71
C GLU A 64 -13.20 -12.20 0.88
N LEU A 65 -13.38 -11.45 -0.21
CA LEU A 65 -14.20 -10.25 -0.25
C LEU A 65 -15.65 -10.56 0.10
N PHE A 66 -16.23 -11.61 -0.50
CA PHE A 66 -17.59 -12.03 -0.22
C PHE A 66 -17.78 -12.41 1.26
N ARG A 67 -16.87 -13.21 1.83
CA ARG A 67 -16.92 -13.57 3.26
C ARG A 67 -16.83 -12.35 4.17
N LYS A 68 -15.95 -11.40 3.83
CA LYS A 68 -15.81 -10.14 4.58
C LYS A 68 -17.10 -9.31 4.52
N LEU A 69 -17.69 -9.18 3.33
CA LEU A 69 -18.96 -8.46 3.14
C LEU A 69 -20.13 -9.14 3.85
N ALA A 70 -20.22 -10.48 3.78
CA ALA A 70 -21.25 -11.24 4.47
C ALA A 70 -21.15 -11.07 6.00
N GLY A 71 -19.93 -11.08 6.56
CA GLY A 71 -19.71 -10.81 7.97
C GLY A 71 -20.14 -9.41 8.41
N ILE A 72 -19.84 -8.39 7.60
CA ILE A 72 -20.28 -7.00 7.84
C ILE A 72 -21.80 -6.88 7.68
N ASN A 73 -22.41 -7.54 6.70
CA ASN A 73 -23.85 -7.49 6.51
C ASN A 73 -24.60 -8.14 7.68
N ALA A 74 -24.09 -9.27 8.19
CA ALA A 74 -24.65 -9.95 9.35
C ALA A 74 -24.56 -9.11 10.64
N THR A 75 -23.45 -8.39 10.86
CA THR A 75 -23.31 -7.49 12.03
C THR A 75 -24.23 -6.27 11.94
N LEU A 76 -24.60 -5.86 10.72
CA LEU A 76 -25.55 -4.78 10.45
C LEU A 76 -27.01 -5.27 10.37
N GLY A 77 -27.27 -6.55 10.61
CA GLY A 77 -28.63 -7.12 10.67
C GLY A 77 -29.24 -7.49 9.31
N GLY A 78 -28.46 -7.49 8.23
CA GLY A 78 -28.89 -7.94 6.90
C GLY A 78 -28.67 -9.43 6.69
N SER A 79 -29.61 -10.08 5.99
CA SER A 79 -29.47 -11.47 5.53
C SER A 79 -29.12 -11.51 4.03
N THR A 80 -28.00 -12.16 3.67
CA THR A 80 -27.73 -12.58 2.29
C THR A 80 -28.47 -13.89 2.03
N GLN A 81 -29.57 -13.82 1.27
CA GLN A 81 -30.15 -14.97 0.57
C GLN A 81 -29.65 -14.99 -0.87
#